data_AF-A0A914V6X5-F1
#
_entry.id   AF-A0A914V6X5-F1
#
_cell.length_a   1.000
_cell.length_b   1.000
_cell.length_c   1.000
_cell.angle_alpha   90.00
_cell.angle_beta   90.00
_cell.angle_gamma   90.00
#
_symmetry.space_group_name_H-M   'P 1'
#
loop_
_entity.id
_entity.type
_entity.pdbx_description
1 polymer ?
#
loop_
_entity_poly.entity_id
_entity_poly.type
_entity_poly.pdbx_seq_one_letter_code
_entity_poly.pdbx_strand_id
1 'polypeptide(L)'
;PHFENASSVDELHAVHKKYLSAVLARCFLGPKAVSMITVLNGCLDTIAFFCAAISNDPPALPDATKASMAFSKTALLFVKAIRNLIKANYEPWLEDLLLRLDMSEFYTRQDR
;
A
#
# COMPACT_ATOMS: atom_id res chain seq x y z
N PRO A 1 14.23 16.68 -3.66
CA PRO A 1 15.63 16.66 -4.14
C PRO A 1 15.86 17.81 -5.12
N HIS A 2 16.78 18.72 -4.79
CA HIS A 2 17.15 19.83 -5.65
C HIS A 2 18.27 19.38 -6.59
N PHE A 3 17.90 18.82 -7.74
CA PHE A 3 18.86 18.39 -8.77
C PHE A 3 19.70 19.56 -9.30
N GLU A 4 19.16 20.77 -9.20
CA GLU A 4 19.78 22.04 -9.61
C GLU A 4 21.00 22.45 -8.77
N ASN A 5 21.21 21.81 -7.61
CA ASN A 5 22.31 22.13 -6.69
C ASN A 5 23.54 21.21 -6.86
N ALA A 6 23.49 20.24 -7.77
CA ALA A 6 24.64 19.36 -8.01
C ALA A 6 25.71 20.10 -8.81
N SER A 7 26.92 20.17 -8.27
CA SER A 7 28.06 20.88 -8.87
C SER A 7 28.97 19.97 -9.71
N SER A 8 28.74 18.65 -9.68
CA SER A 8 29.48 17.65 -10.45
C SER A 8 28.58 16.51 -10.95
N VAL A 9 29.09 15.76 -11.94
CA VAL A 9 28.41 14.57 -12.48
C VAL A 9 28.24 13.48 -11.40
N ASP A 10 29.24 13.31 -10.53
CA ASP A 10 29.17 12.34 -9.44
C ASP A 10 28.13 12.73 -8.39
N GLU A 11 28.02 14.02 -8.07
CA GLU A 11 26.95 14.53 -7.19
C GLU A 11 25.57 14.34 -7.82
N LEU A 12 25.44 14.59 -9.13
CA LEU A 12 24.19 14.36 -9.85
C LEU A 12 23.78 12.88 -9.80
N HIS A 13 24.73 11.96 -10.03
CA HIS A 13 24.50 10.52 -9.88
C HIS A 13 24.06 10.14 -8.45
N ALA A 14 24.70 10.72 -7.43
CA ALA A 14 24.35 10.45 -6.04
C ALA A 14 22.93 10.95 -5.69
N VAL A 15 22.55 12.15 -6.13
CA VAL A 15 21.20 12.71 -5.93
C VAL A 15 20.16 11.86 -6.66
N HIS A 16 20.43 11.47 -7.91
CA HIS A 16 19.53 10.64 -8.68
C HIS A 16 19.33 9.25 -8.06
N LYS A 17 20.41 8.60 -7.64
CA LYS A 17 20.35 7.31 -6.93
C LYS A 17 19.51 7.42 -5.65
N LYS A 18 19.71 8.48 -4.86
CA LYS A 18 18.93 8.73 -3.64
C LYS A 18 17.44 8.93 -3.96
N TYR A 19 17.13 9.67 -5.02
CA TYR A 19 15.75 9.87 -5.47
C TYR A 19 15.09 8.55 -5.87
N LEU A 20 15.74 7.74 -6.72
CA LEU A 20 15.20 6.44 -7.14
C LEU A 20 14.96 5.51 -5.95
N SER A 21 15.92 5.41 -5.02
CA SER A 21 15.74 4.60 -3.81
C SER A 21 14.53 5.04 -2.99
N ALA A 22 14.30 6.35 -2.85
CA ALA A 22 13.14 6.88 -2.14
C ALA A 22 11.82 6.58 -2.87
N VAL A 23 11.79 6.63 -4.20
CA VAL A 23 10.62 6.26 -5.00
C VAL A 23 10.30 4.77 -4.83
N LEU A 24 11.31 3.90 -4.96
CA LEU A 24 11.13 2.46 -4.81
C LEU A 24 10.62 2.08 -3.41
N ALA A 25 11.15 2.73 -2.36
CA ALA A 25 10.67 2.53 -0.99
C ALA A 25 9.20 2.95 -0.84
N ARG A 26 8.81 4.12 -1.37
CA ARG A 26 7.43 4.63 -1.33
C ARG A 26 6.42 3.76 -2.06
N CYS A 27 6.86 3.08 -3.12
CA CYS A 27 6.05 2.14 -3.86
C CYS A 27 6.06 0.72 -3.27
N PHE A 28 6.69 0.52 -2.11
CA PHE A 28 6.89 -0.80 -1.49
C PHE A 28 7.69 -1.80 -2.35
N LEU A 29 8.38 -1.33 -3.39
CA LEU A 29 9.20 -2.14 -4.30
C LEU A 29 10.58 -2.47 -3.74
N GLY A 30 10.85 -2.06 -2.50
CA GLY A 30 12.06 -2.42 -1.78
C GLY A 30 11.98 -3.83 -1.19
N PRO A 31 13.12 -4.52 -0.99
CA PRO A 31 13.17 -5.89 -0.47
C PRO A 31 12.55 -6.02 0.94
N LYS A 32 12.56 -4.95 1.74
CA LYS A 32 11.99 -4.91 3.09
C LYS A 32 10.46 -4.78 3.13
N ALA A 33 9.83 -4.44 1.99
CA ALA A 33 8.40 -4.21 1.89
C ALA A 33 7.69 -5.17 0.92
N VAL A 34 8.35 -6.24 0.49
CA VAL A 34 7.78 -7.24 -0.44
C VAL A 34 6.46 -7.81 0.09
N SER A 35 6.36 -8.07 1.40
CA SER A 35 5.12 -8.53 2.02
C SER A 35 3.96 -7.54 1.85
N MET A 36 4.23 -6.24 1.78
CA MET A 36 3.21 -5.21 1.52
C MET A 36 2.62 -5.35 0.13
N ILE A 37 3.46 -5.62 -0.87
CA ILE A 37 3.00 -5.84 -2.25
C ILE A 37 2.10 -7.05 -2.32
N THR A 38 2.44 -8.14 -1.62
CA THR A 38 1.59 -9.34 -1.59
C THR A 38 0.20 -9.04 -1.04
N VAL A 39 0.11 -8.28 0.07
CA VAL A 39 -1.19 -7.92 0.65
C VAL A 39 -1.95 -6.94 -0.26
N LEU A 40 -1.26 -5.98 -0.87
CA LEU A 40 -1.85 -5.03 -1.82
C LEU A 40 -2.41 -5.73 -3.06
N ASN A 41 -1.68 -6.71 -3.61
CA ASN A 41 -2.17 -7.52 -4.73
C ASN A 41 -3.41 -8.31 -4.33
N GLY A 42 -3.47 -8.87 -3.10
CA GLY A 42 -4.69 -9.50 -2.60
C GLY A 42 -5.89 -8.55 -2.52
N CYS A 43 -5.68 -7.27 -2.16
CA CYS A 43 -6.72 -6.25 -2.24
C CYS A 43 -7.17 -6.02 -3.69
N LEU A 44 -6.25 -5.90 -4.64
CA LEU A 44 -6.56 -5.70 -6.06
C LEU A 44 -7.29 -6.91 -6.66
N ASP A 45 -6.88 -8.13 -6.33
CA ASP A 45 -7.51 -9.37 -6.79
C ASP A 45 -8.96 -9.47 -6.29
N THR A 46 -9.21 -9.12 -5.03
CA THR A 46 -10.59 -9.10 -4.49
C THR A 46 -11.47 -8.04 -5.14
N ILE A 47 -10.91 -6.86 -5.49
CA ILE A 47 -11.63 -5.84 -6.28
C ILE A 47 -11.92 -6.37 -7.69
N ALA A 48 -10.94 -6.97 -8.35
CA ALA A 48 -11.13 -7.53 -9.70
C ALA A 48 -12.22 -8.62 -9.71
N PHE A 49 -12.20 -9.51 -8.72
CA PHE A 49 -13.21 -10.54 -8.55
C PHE A 49 -14.60 -9.94 -8.26
N PHE A 50 -14.69 -8.90 -7.42
CA PHE A 50 -15.93 -8.16 -7.19
C PHE A 50 -16.47 -7.57 -8.50
N CYS A 51 -15.63 -6.85 -9.26
CA CYS A 51 -15.98 -6.24 -10.53
C CYS A 51 -16.50 -7.28 -11.54
N ALA A 52 -15.85 -8.45 -11.61
CA ALA A 52 -16.31 -9.55 -12.46
C ALA A 52 -17.70 -10.06 -12.03
N ALA A 53 -17.91 -10.26 -10.72
CA ALA A 53 -19.18 -10.76 -10.19
C ALA A 53 -20.37 -9.83 -10.47
N ILE A 54 -20.18 -8.51 -10.37
CA ILE A 54 -21.23 -7.52 -10.66
C ILE A 54 -21.47 -7.29 -12.16
N SER A 55 -20.48 -7.61 -13.00
CA SER A 55 -20.57 -7.46 -14.46
C SER A 55 -21.28 -8.64 -15.14
N ASN A 56 -21.56 -9.72 -14.40
CA ASN A 56 -22.37 -10.84 -14.90
C ASN A 56 -23.83 -10.40 -15.10
N ASP A 57 -24.53 -11.06 -16.03
CA ASP A 57 -25.98 -10.90 -16.23
C ASP A 57 -26.71 -12.25 -16.08
N PRO A 58 -27.45 -12.48 -14.98
CA PRO A 58 -27.64 -11.57 -13.85
C PRO A 58 -26.39 -11.47 -12.95
N PRO A 59 -26.24 -10.39 -12.17
CA PRO A 59 -25.12 -10.22 -11.25
C PRO A 59 -25.02 -11.35 -10.22
N ALA A 60 -23.81 -11.86 -10.00
CA ALA A 60 -23.53 -12.87 -9.00
C ALA A 60 -23.39 -12.24 -7.60
N LEU A 61 -24.50 -11.74 -7.04
CA LEU A 61 -24.52 -11.05 -5.74
C LEU A 61 -23.87 -11.82 -4.58
N PRO A 62 -24.01 -13.16 -4.47
CA PRO A 62 -23.31 -13.92 -3.43
C PRO A 62 -21.79 -13.83 -3.56
N ASP A 63 -21.27 -13.90 -4.78
CA ASP A 63 -19.83 -13.79 -5.05
C ASP A 63 -19.33 -12.37 -4.81
N ALA A 64 -20.10 -11.34 -5.21
CA ALA A 64 -19.79 -9.95 -4.92
C ALA A 64 -19.75 -9.68 -3.40
N THR A 65 -20.69 -10.25 -2.64
CA THR A 65 -20.71 -10.13 -1.17
C THR A 65 -19.47 -10.80 -0.56
N LYS A 66 -19.13 -12.01 -1.03
CA LYS A 66 -17.93 -12.73 -0.59
C LYS A 66 -16.64 -11.94 -0.91
N ALA A 67 -16.57 -11.34 -2.09
CA ALA A 67 -15.44 -10.50 -2.51
C ALA A 67 -15.30 -9.27 -1.62
N SER A 68 -16.41 -8.59 -1.30
CA SER A 68 -16.42 -7.43 -0.40
C SER A 68 -15.93 -7.80 1.00
N MET A 69 -16.40 -8.92 1.56
CA MET A 69 -15.94 -9.39 2.88
C MET A 69 -14.46 -9.78 2.86
N ALA A 70 -13.98 -10.40 1.78
CA ALA A 70 -12.58 -10.73 1.61
C ALA A 70 -11.72 -9.46 1.52
N PHE A 71 -12.14 -8.46 0.76
CA PHE A 71 -11.47 -7.17 0.66
C PHE A 71 -11.32 -6.51 2.04
N SER A 72 -12.39 -6.43 2.84
CA SER A 72 -12.32 -5.84 4.19
C SER A 72 -11.28 -6.52 5.08
N LYS A 73 -11.19 -7.86 5.03
CA LYS A 73 -10.18 -8.62 5.77
C LYS A 73 -8.76 -8.31 5.28
N THR A 74 -8.55 -8.29 3.97
CA THR A 74 -7.22 -8.01 3.38
C THR A 74 -6.79 -6.56 3.62
N ALA A 75 -7.72 -5.60 3.52
CA ALA A 75 -7.47 -4.19 3.83
C ALA A 75 -7.07 -3.99 5.31
N LEU A 76 -7.72 -4.70 6.24
CA LEU A 76 -7.31 -4.71 7.65
C LEU A 76 -5.89 -5.27 7.83
N LEU A 77 -5.55 -6.37 7.14
CA LEU A 77 -4.19 -6.91 7.14
C LEU A 77 -3.17 -5.90 6.60
N PHE A 78 -3.52 -5.15 5.55
CA PHE A 78 -2.66 -4.12 4.97
C PHE A 78 -2.37 -3.00 6.00
N VAL A 79 -3.40 -2.50 6.67
CA VAL A 79 -3.26 -1.48 7.72
C VAL A 79 -2.40 -1.99 8.87
N LYS A 80 -2.61 -3.24 9.31
CA LYS A 80 -1.77 -3.88 10.35
C LYS A 80 -0.31 -3.97 9.93
N ALA A 81 -0.05 -4.34 8.68
CA ALA A 81 1.29 -4.43 8.14
C ALA A 81 1.98 -3.05 8.11
N ILE A 82 1.27 -1.98 7.71
CA ILE A 82 1.77 -0.60 7.79
C ILE A 82 2.13 -0.23 9.24
N ARG A 83 1.25 -0.49 10.21
CA ARG A 83 1.52 -0.22 11.62
C ARG A 83 2.76 -0.95 12.13
N ASN A 84 2.96 -2.20 11.71
CA ASN A 84 4.15 -2.97 12.07
C ASN A 84 5.43 -2.38 11.47
N LEU A 85 5.38 -1.90 10.22
CA LEU A 85 6.52 -1.20 9.60
C LEU A 85 6.84 0.13 10.29
N ILE A 86 5.83 0.88 10.74
CA ILE A 86 6.02 2.11 11.53
C ILE A 86 6.69 1.76 12.87
N LYS A 87 6.18 0.75 13.60
CA LYS A 87 6.78 0.29 14.87
C LYS A 87 8.23 -0.18 14.71
N ALA A 88 8.58 -0.73 13.54
CA ALA A 88 9.94 -1.13 13.21
C ALA A 88 10.83 0.04 12.75
N ASN A 89 10.35 1.29 12.80
CA ASN A 89 11.03 2.50 12.32
C ASN A 89 11.49 2.36 10.86
N TYR A 90 10.67 1.74 10.00
CA TYR A 90 11.07 1.50 8.60
C TYR A 90 11.18 2.80 7.80
N GLU A 91 10.09 3.59 7.73
CA GLU A 91 10.03 4.81 6.93
C GLU A 91 9.03 5.82 7.55
N PRO A 92 9.40 7.10 7.74
CA PRO A 92 8.53 8.09 8.41
C PRO A 92 7.24 8.41 7.65
N TRP A 93 7.27 8.37 6.32
CA TRP A 93 6.10 8.71 5.49
C TRP A 93 4.94 7.72 5.63
N LEU A 94 5.18 6.55 6.24
CA LEU A 94 4.14 5.57 6.50
C LEU A 94 3.11 6.05 7.52
N GLU A 95 3.49 6.91 8.46
CA GLU A 95 2.55 7.50 9.42
C GLU A 95 1.50 8.34 8.71
N ASP A 96 1.92 9.17 7.76
CA ASP A 96 1.02 9.97 6.93
C ASP A 96 0.14 9.09 6.02
N LEU A 97 0.69 8.01 5.47
CA LEU A 97 -0.11 7.03 4.72
C LEU A 97 -1.16 6.36 5.62
N LEU A 98 -0.79 5.94 6.83
CA LEU A 98 -1.71 5.32 7.78
C LEU A 98 -2.85 6.25 8.15
N LEU A 99 -2.56 7.53 8.40
CA LEU A 99 -3.57 8.55 8.66
C LEU A 99 -4.56 8.66 7.50
N ARG A 100 -4.08 8.66 6.26
CA ARG A 100 -4.95 8.74 5.07
C ARG A 100 -5.81 7.48 4.88
N LEU A 101 -5.29 6.30 5.22
CA LEU A 101 -6.00 5.03 5.07
C LEU A 101 -7.01 4.77 6.19
N ASP A 102 -6.77 5.29 7.40
CA ASP A 102 -7.59 5.05 8.58
C ASP A 102 -8.06 6.35 9.25
N MET A 103 -8.37 7.38 8.45
CA MET A 103 -8.80 8.70 8.94
C MET A 103 -10.02 8.62 9.88
N SER A 104 -10.94 7.69 9.60
CA SER A 104 -12.15 7.48 10.39
C SER A 104 -11.96 6.53 11.58
N GLU A 105 -10.74 6.05 11.80
CA GLU A 105 -10.40 4.99 12.77
C GLU A 105 -11.18 3.68 12.54
N PHE A 106 -11.75 3.48 11.36
CA PHE A 106 -12.55 2.31 11.03
C PHE A 106 -11.78 1.01 11.27
N TYR A 107 -10.53 0.93 10.82
CA TYR A 107 -9.67 -0.24 11.00
C TYR A 107 -9.06 -0.30 12.40
N THR A 108 -8.84 0.83 13.05
CA THR A 108 -8.45 0.89 14.47
C THR A 108 -9.53 0.30 15.38
N ARG A 109 -10.82 0.53 15.09
CA ARG A 109 -11.94 0.00 15.88
C ARG A 109 -12.15 -1.50 15.70
N GLN A 110 -11.88 -2.03 14.51
CA GLN A 110 -11.99 -3.47 14.23
C GLN A 110 -10.86 -4.33 14.82
N ASP A 111 -9.82 -3.69 15.37
CA ASP A 111 -8.66 -4.36 15.98
C ASP A 111 -8.75 -4.45 17.52
N ARG A 112 -9.79 -3.86 18.12
CA ARG A 112 -10.12 -3.96 19.55
C ARG A 112 -11.15 -5.05 19.79
#